data_AF-A0A132T625-F1
#
_entry.id   AF-A0A132T625-F1
#
_cell.length_a   1.000
_cell.length_b   1.000
_cell.length_c   1.000
_cell.angle_alpha   90.00
_cell.angle_beta   90.00
_cell.angle_gamma   90.00
#
_symmetry.space_group_name_H-M   'P 1'
#
loop_
_entity.id
_entity.type
_entity.pdbx_description
1 polymer ?
#
loop_
_entity_poly.entity_id
_entity_poly.type
_entity_poly.pdbx_seq_one_letter_code
_entity_poly.pdbx_strand_id
1 'polypeptide(L)'
;MSVEIRHVVVGDCDCGVPKYSWEPHNGHEHYWECAYGRIPSFDVDNPAPLILAGRDWVHDVLKEGGKRTIGDRFYTITAVPAPDEHGDITETAHLRMFQRLDYRGRSWTWELEAAHWADPPTRHNNAPIYLGRWPD
;
A
#
# COMPACT_ATOMS: atom_id res chain seq x y z
N MET A 1 -1.37 -15.82 -3.97
CA MET A 1 -0.02 -15.49 -3.46
C MET A 1 -0.09 -14.11 -2.80
N SER A 2 0.77 -13.78 -1.83
CA SER A 2 0.84 -12.43 -1.25
C SER A 2 2.21 -11.81 -1.49
N VAL A 3 2.24 -10.49 -1.68
CA VAL A 3 3.48 -9.75 -1.96
C VAL A 3 4.21 -9.47 -0.65
N GLU A 4 5.49 -9.79 -0.60
CA GLU A 4 6.36 -9.46 0.53
C GLU A 4 6.87 -8.03 0.42
N ILE A 5 6.76 -7.25 1.50
CA ILE A 5 7.26 -5.88 1.63
C ILE A 5 8.41 -5.85 2.64
N ARG A 6 9.53 -5.25 2.25
CA ARG A 6 10.76 -5.18 3.05
C ARG A 6 11.09 -3.74 3.43
N HIS A 7 11.60 -3.56 4.63
CA HIS A 7 12.23 -2.32 5.05
C HIS A 7 13.68 -2.34 4.57
N VAL A 8 14.10 -1.30 3.86
CA VAL A 8 15.48 -1.15 3.41
C VAL A 8 16.09 0.07 4.06
N VAL A 9 17.32 -0.12 4.51
CA VAL A 9 18.17 0.91 5.09
C VAL A 9 19.43 0.99 4.24
N VAL A 10 19.69 2.16 3.68
CA VAL A 10 20.91 2.45 2.90
C VAL A 10 21.78 3.40 3.70
N GLY A 11 23.07 3.08 3.84
CA GLY A 11 24.03 3.84 4.63
C GLY A 11 24.07 3.45 6.11
N ASP A 12 24.86 4.18 6.89
CA ASP A 12 25.11 3.89 8.31
C ASP A 12 24.01 4.49 9.18
N CYS A 13 22.87 3.80 9.28
CA CYS A 13 21.74 4.26 10.08
C CYS A 13 22.09 4.34 11.57
N ASP A 14 21.87 5.53 12.14
CA ASP A 14 21.99 5.80 13.57
C ASP A 14 20.65 6.15 14.23
N CYS A 15 19.52 5.91 13.53
CA CYS A 15 18.19 6.11 14.09
C CYS A 15 17.98 5.24 15.34
N GLY A 16 17.52 5.87 16.43
CA GLY A 16 17.29 5.19 17.70
C GLY A 16 18.53 5.06 18.59
N VAL A 17 19.71 5.46 18.11
CA VAL A 17 20.90 5.63 18.96
C VAL A 17 20.80 6.98 19.66
N PRO A 18 20.85 7.04 21.01
CA PRO A 18 20.88 8.31 21.72
C PRO A 18 22.09 9.15 21.28
N LYS A 19 21.83 10.37 20.81
CA LYS A 19 22.85 11.33 20.40
C LYS A 19 22.62 12.66 21.10
N TYR A 20 23.70 13.41 21.33
CA TYR A 20 23.57 14.79 21.78
C TYR A 20 23.03 15.66 20.65
N SER A 21 22.34 16.77 20.99
CA SER A 21 21.70 17.65 20.00
C SER A 21 22.67 18.33 19.02
N TRP A 22 23.97 18.32 19.31
CA TRP A 22 25.02 18.88 18.46
C TRP A 22 25.74 17.83 17.61
N GLU A 23 25.50 16.54 17.82
CA GLU A 23 26.12 15.48 17.03
C GLU A 23 25.39 15.31 15.71
N PRO A 24 26.10 15.32 14.56
CA PRO A 24 25.47 15.09 13.28
C PRO A 24 24.94 13.65 13.19
N HIS A 25 23.81 13.51 12.51
CA HIS A 25 23.32 12.22 12.07
C HIS A 25 24.08 11.76 10.83
N ASN A 26 24.35 10.47 10.76
CA ASN A 26 24.92 9.85 9.57
C ASN A 26 23.94 9.96 8.41
N GLY A 27 24.47 10.14 7.20
CA GLY A 27 23.68 10.08 5.98
C GLY A 27 23.16 8.66 5.78
N HIS A 28 21.84 8.49 5.90
CA HIS A 28 21.17 7.23 5.67
C HIS A 28 19.78 7.46 5.06
N GLU A 29 19.25 6.44 4.40
CA GLU A 29 17.92 6.47 3.79
C GLU A 29 17.12 5.25 4.24
N HIS A 30 15.85 5.48 4.57
CA HIS A 30 14.87 4.44 4.89
C HIS A 30 13.80 4.43 3.81
N TYR A 31 13.51 3.25 3.25
CA TYR A 31 12.37 3.09 2.36
C TYR A 31 11.79 1.68 2.42
N TRP A 32 10.60 1.53 1.85
CA TRP A 32 9.95 0.24 1.68
C TRP A 32 10.11 -0.23 0.24
N GLU A 33 10.27 -1.52 0.03
CA GLU A 33 10.32 -2.13 -1.30
C GLU A 33 9.56 -3.45 -1.34
N CYS A 34 9.25 -3.90 -2.55
CA CYS A 34 8.64 -5.20 -2.83
C CYS A 34 9.19 -5.78 -4.13
N ALA A 35 8.65 -6.91 -4.58
CA ALA A 35 9.04 -7.53 -5.86
C ALA A 35 8.90 -6.61 -7.08
N TYR A 36 8.06 -5.57 -7.00
CA TYR A 36 7.85 -4.58 -8.07
C TYR A 36 8.78 -3.35 -7.95
N GLY A 37 9.64 -3.30 -6.94
CA GLY A 37 10.60 -2.22 -6.70
C GLY A 37 10.29 -1.36 -5.47
N ARG A 38 10.91 -0.18 -5.43
CA ARG A 38 10.79 0.77 -4.32
C ARG A 38 9.39 1.36 -4.26
N ILE A 39 8.80 1.35 -3.07
CA ILE A 39 7.51 1.94 -2.76
C ILE A 39 7.77 3.37 -2.26
N PRO A 40 7.40 4.40 -3.03
CA PRO A 40 7.62 5.77 -2.63
C PRO A 40 6.64 6.19 -1.54
N SER A 41 6.99 7.24 -0.81
CA SER A 41 6.04 7.93 0.06
C SER A 41 4.86 8.42 -0.78
N PHE A 42 3.64 8.22 -0.28
CA PHE A 42 2.44 8.62 -0.97
C PHE A 42 2.36 10.15 -1.09
N ASP A 43 2.37 10.65 -2.33
CA ASP A 43 2.09 12.05 -2.68
C ASP A 43 0.77 12.09 -3.45
N VAL A 44 -0.18 12.88 -2.96
CA VAL A 44 -1.52 12.98 -3.55
C VAL A 44 -1.52 13.83 -4.83
N ASP A 45 -0.61 14.78 -4.96
CA ASP A 45 -0.49 15.63 -6.16
C ASP A 45 0.26 14.90 -7.28
N ASN A 46 1.09 13.90 -6.92
CA ASN A 46 1.79 13.02 -7.84
C ASN A 46 1.72 11.54 -7.39
N PRO A 47 0.56 10.87 -7.56
CA PRO A 47 0.39 9.51 -7.07
C PRO A 47 1.32 8.53 -7.77
N ALA A 48 1.99 7.72 -6.96
CA ALA A 48 2.95 6.76 -7.44
C ALA A 48 2.29 5.52 -8.08
N PRO A 49 3.02 4.81 -8.95
CA PRO A 49 2.58 3.52 -9.49
C PRO A 49 2.35 2.45 -8.42
N LEU A 50 3.04 2.56 -7.27
CA LEU A 50 2.92 1.67 -6.12
C LEU A 50 2.43 2.44 -4.90
N ILE A 51 1.41 1.91 -4.21
CA ILE A 51 0.88 2.46 -2.97
C ILE A 51 0.68 1.38 -1.91
N LEU A 52 0.70 1.79 -0.65
CA LEU A 52 0.32 0.93 0.48
C LEU A 52 -1.06 1.34 1.00
N ALA A 53 -1.94 0.36 1.19
CA ALA A 53 -3.25 0.55 1.78
C ALA A 53 -3.45 -0.42 2.94
N GLY A 54 -3.70 0.09 4.14
CA GLY A 54 -3.95 -0.75 5.31
C GLY A 54 -5.22 -1.60 5.13
N ARG A 55 -5.18 -2.89 5.53
CA ARG A 55 -6.34 -3.77 5.40
C ARG A 55 -7.57 -3.21 6.09
N ASP A 56 -7.43 -2.75 7.33
CA ASP A 56 -8.58 -2.24 8.10
C ASP A 56 -9.24 -1.07 7.39
N TRP A 57 -8.43 -0.16 6.83
CA TRP A 57 -8.94 0.95 6.03
C TRP A 57 -9.71 0.46 4.79
N VAL A 58 -9.15 -0.47 4.01
CA VAL A 58 -9.81 -1.04 2.82
C VAL A 58 -11.13 -1.72 3.20
N HIS A 59 -11.12 -2.53 4.26
CA HIS A 59 -12.29 -3.26 4.73
C HIS A 59 -13.38 -2.34 5.26
N ASP A 60 -13.01 -1.26 5.96
CA ASP A 60 -13.99 -0.29 6.43
C ASP A 60 -14.62 0.50 5.28
N VAL A 61 -13.84 0.87 4.25
CA VAL A 61 -14.40 1.49 3.03
C VAL A 61 -15.38 0.53 2.33
N LEU A 62 -15.05 -0.76 2.25
CA LEU A 62 -15.95 -1.77 1.68
C LEU A 62 -17.26 -1.90 2.47
N LYS A 63 -17.20 -1.89 3.82
CA LYS A 63 -18.40 -1.88 4.69
C LYS A 63 -19.28 -0.65 4.47
N GLU A 64 -18.68 0.48 4.12
CA GLU A 64 -19.36 1.75 3.80
C GLU A 64 -19.94 1.79 2.38
N GLY A 65 -20.01 0.65 1.68
CA GLY A 65 -20.51 0.57 0.30
C GLY A 65 -19.43 0.87 -0.75
N GLY A 66 -18.15 0.70 -0.38
CA GLY A 66 -17.01 0.84 -1.28
C GLY A 66 -16.64 2.28 -1.58
N LYS A 67 -17.12 3.27 -0.83
CA LYS A 67 -16.85 4.70 -1.08
C LYS A 67 -16.53 5.42 0.22
N ARG A 68 -15.50 6.26 0.20
CA ARG A 68 -15.12 7.10 1.34
C ARG A 68 -14.55 8.44 0.88
N THR A 69 -14.93 9.51 1.56
CA THR A 69 -14.42 10.86 1.29
C THR A 69 -13.56 11.32 2.46
N ILE A 70 -12.37 11.86 2.16
CA ILE A 70 -11.46 12.45 3.15
C ILE A 70 -11.02 13.81 2.62
N GLY A 71 -11.59 14.89 3.17
CA GLY A 71 -11.41 16.24 2.63
C GLY A 71 -11.96 16.35 1.20
N ASP A 72 -11.12 16.77 0.26
CA ASP A 72 -11.41 16.88 -1.18
C ASP A 72 -11.01 15.62 -1.98
N ARG A 73 -10.71 14.52 -1.30
CA ARG A 73 -10.32 13.23 -1.89
C ARG A 73 -11.47 12.25 -1.82
N PHE A 74 -11.77 11.62 -2.95
CA PHE A 74 -12.82 10.61 -3.04
C PHE A 74 -12.18 9.26 -3.36
N TYR A 75 -12.32 8.31 -2.44
CA TYR A 75 -11.82 6.95 -2.57
C TYR A 75 -12.96 6.03 -2.94
N THR A 76 -12.74 5.17 -3.93
CA THR A 76 -13.63 4.06 -4.26
C THR A 76 -12.86 2.75 -4.17
N ILE A 77 -13.35 1.80 -3.38
CA ILE A 77 -12.86 0.43 -3.35
C ILE A 77 -13.89 -0.46 -4.00
N THR A 78 -13.47 -1.20 -5.02
CA THR A 78 -14.33 -2.14 -5.74
C THR A 78 -13.72 -3.53 -5.62
N ALA A 79 -14.52 -4.52 -5.26
CA ALA A 79 -14.13 -5.93 -5.33
C ALA A 79 -14.93 -6.59 -6.46
N VAL A 80 -14.24 -7.19 -7.41
CA VAL A 80 -14.84 -7.89 -8.55
C VAL A 80 -14.43 -9.35 -8.54
N PRO A 81 -15.32 -10.29 -8.89
CA PRO A 81 -14.94 -11.68 -9.08
C PRO A 81 -13.83 -11.79 -10.13
N ALA A 82 -12.79 -12.54 -9.80
CA ALA A 82 -11.72 -12.90 -10.71
C ALA A 82 -12.02 -14.29 -11.28
N PRO A 83 -11.86 -14.49 -12.60
CA PRO A 83 -11.88 -15.83 -13.16
C PRO A 83 -10.76 -16.67 -12.55
N ASP A 84 -11.01 -17.97 -12.40
CA ASP A 84 -9.97 -18.92 -12.04
C ASP A 84 -8.98 -19.15 -13.21
N GLU A 85 -8.05 -20.09 -13.03
CA GLU A 85 -7.03 -20.43 -14.04
C GLU A 85 -7.63 -20.96 -15.36
N HIS A 86 -8.91 -21.34 -15.38
CA HIS A 86 -9.64 -21.82 -16.56
C HIS A 86 -10.54 -20.74 -17.18
N GLY A 87 -10.61 -19.55 -16.59
CA GLY A 87 -11.48 -18.47 -17.06
C GLY A 87 -12.87 -18.47 -16.42
N ASP A 88 -13.14 -19.37 -15.47
CA ASP A 88 -14.47 -19.55 -14.89
C ASP A 88 -14.65 -18.70 -13.62
N ILE A 89 -15.80 -18.03 -13.52
CA ILE A 89 -16.20 -17.27 -12.33
C ILE A 89 -17.06 -18.19 -11.46
N THR A 90 -16.47 -18.72 -10.38
CA THR A 90 -17.14 -19.62 -9.43
C THR A 90 -17.73 -18.85 -8.23
N GLU A 91 -18.62 -19.48 -7.45
CA GLU A 91 -19.10 -18.89 -6.18
C GLU A 91 -17.96 -18.69 -5.15
N THR A 92 -16.83 -19.40 -5.32
CA THR A 92 -15.60 -19.23 -4.55
C THR A 92 -14.57 -18.33 -5.25
N ALA A 93 -14.96 -17.58 -6.28
CA ALA A 93 -14.05 -16.77 -7.07
C ALA A 93 -13.17 -15.88 -6.19
N HIS A 94 -11.87 -15.89 -6.49
CA HIS A 94 -10.94 -14.93 -5.92
C HIS A 94 -11.42 -13.52 -6.25
N LEU A 95 -11.37 -12.59 -5.29
CA LEU A 95 -11.76 -11.20 -5.56
C LEU A 95 -10.54 -10.40 -6.00
N ARG A 96 -10.62 -9.75 -7.16
CA ARG A 96 -9.71 -8.65 -7.52
C ARG A 96 -10.24 -7.38 -6.91
N MET A 97 -9.38 -6.67 -6.21
CA MET A 97 -9.75 -5.41 -5.56
C MET A 97 -9.09 -4.25 -6.28
N PHE A 98 -9.82 -3.16 -6.42
CA PHE A 98 -9.33 -1.94 -7.04
C PHE A 98 -9.58 -0.76 -6.13
N GLN A 99 -8.55 0.04 -5.91
CA GLN A 99 -8.66 1.34 -5.27
C GLN A 99 -8.58 2.43 -6.32
N ARG A 100 -9.61 3.26 -6.38
CA ARG A 100 -9.62 4.50 -7.16
C ARG A 100 -9.54 5.69 -6.22
N LEU A 101 -8.73 6.67 -6.61
CA LEU A 101 -8.67 7.99 -6.00
C LEU A 101 -9.07 9.03 -7.03
N ASP A 102 -10.08 9.84 -6.72
CA ASP A 102 -10.41 11.06 -7.45
C ASP A 102 -10.02 12.28 -6.61
N TYR A 103 -9.19 13.14 -7.19
CA TYR A 103 -8.66 14.34 -6.52
C TYR A 103 -8.38 15.43 -7.54
N ARG A 104 -8.90 16.65 -7.29
CA ARG A 104 -8.69 17.84 -8.14
C ARG A 104 -8.91 17.61 -9.65
N GLY A 105 -9.96 16.85 -9.99
CA GLY A 105 -10.32 16.56 -11.39
C GLY A 105 -9.44 15.52 -12.08
N ARG A 106 -8.57 14.82 -11.32
CA ARG A 106 -7.75 13.71 -11.79
C ARG A 106 -8.17 12.43 -11.08
N SER A 107 -7.90 11.30 -11.74
CA SER A 107 -8.26 9.97 -11.25
C SER A 107 -7.10 9.00 -11.44
N TRP A 108 -6.87 8.19 -10.42
CA TRP A 108 -5.89 7.11 -10.43
C TRP A 108 -6.54 5.84 -9.92
N THR A 109 -6.13 4.69 -10.45
CA THR A 109 -6.65 3.39 -10.02
C THR A 109 -5.50 2.43 -9.84
N TRP A 110 -5.52 1.70 -8.73
CA TRP A 110 -4.57 0.65 -8.41
C TRP A 110 -5.33 -0.66 -8.22
N GLU A 111 -4.79 -1.74 -8.75
CA GLU A 111 -5.17 -3.08 -8.35
C GLU A 111 -4.50 -3.40 -7.02
N LEU A 112 -5.29 -3.86 -6.05
CA LEU A 112 -4.86 -4.18 -4.70
C LEU A 112 -4.57 -5.67 -4.58
N GLU A 113 -3.32 -6.00 -4.27
CA GLU A 113 -2.86 -7.35 -3.97
C GLU A 113 -2.60 -7.49 -2.47
N ALA A 114 -2.94 -8.65 -1.91
CA ALA A 114 -2.62 -8.93 -0.51
C ALA A 114 -1.09 -8.92 -0.33
N ALA A 115 -0.63 -8.26 0.72
CA ALA A 115 0.78 -8.13 1.03
C ALA A 115 1.05 -8.34 2.52
N HIS A 116 2.31 -8.64 2.85
CA HIS A 116 2.77 -8.85 4.22
C HIS A 116 4.18 -8.27 4.40
N TRP A 117 4.51 -7.94 5.64
CA TRP A 117 5.85 -7.46 5.99
C TRP A 117 6.80 -8.65 6.15
N ALA A 118 7.97 -8.59 5.52
CA ALA A 118 9.06 -9.55 5.77
C ALA A 118 9.54 -9.44 7.21
N ASP A 119 9.81 -8.20 7.64
CA ASP A 119 10.20 -7.83 8.99
C ASP A 119 9.12 -6.88 9.54
N PRO A 120 8.13 -7.41 10.27
CA PRO A 120 7.03 -6.58 10.74
C PRO A 120 7.55 -5.49 11.68
N PRO A 121 7.36 -4.21 11.33
CA PRO A 121 7.75 -3.14 12.24
C PRO A 121 6.95 -3.30 13.54
N THR A 122 7.62 -3.15 14.69
CA THR A 122 7.03 -3.33 16.03
C THR A 122 5.77 -2.51 16.29
N ARG A 123 5.53 -1.46 15.49
CA ARG A 123 4.34 -0.60 15.55
C ARG A 123 3.18 -1.05 14.67
N HIS A 124 3.39 -1.94 13.71
CA HIS A 124 2.36 -2.43 12.80
C HIS A 124 2.20 -3.93 12.99
N ASN A 125 1.50 -4.33 14.06
CA ASN A 125 1.19 -5.69 14.52
C ASN A 125 0.87 -6.71 13.39
N ASN A 126 1.86 -7.18 12.62
CA ASN A 126 1.68 -8.07 11.46
C ASN A 126 0.43 -7.75 10.62
N ALA A 127 0.03 -6.47 10.61
CA ALA A 127 -1.30 -6.10 10.19
C ALA A 127 -1.32 -6.34 8.68
N PRO A 128 -2.26 -7.15 8.17
CA PRO A 128 -2.27 -7.43 6.75
C PRO A 128 -2.40 -6.10 5.99
N ILE A 129 -1.73 -6.01 4.87
CA ILE A 129 -1.69 -4.79 4.08
C ILE A 129 -1.99 -5.13 2.63
N TYR A 130 -2.44 -4.13 1.89
CA TYR A 130 -2.58 -4.22 0.46
C TYR A 130 -1.50 -3.40 -0.22
N LEU A 131 -0.91 -3.98 -1.25
CA LEU A 131 -0.08 -3.26 -2.20
C LEU A 131 -0.96 -2.90 -3.39
N GLY A 132 -1.11 -1.61 -3.65
CA GLY A 132 -1.75 -1.11 -4.86
C GLY A 132 -0.73 -0.94 -5.98
N ARG A 133 -0.99 -1.52 -7.14
CA ARG A 133 -0.18 -1.36 -8.37
C ARG A 133 -1.03 -0.76 -9.48
N TRP A 134 -0.49 0.17 -10.27
CA TRP A 134 -1.18 0.58 -11.50
C TRP A 134 -1.45 -0.65 -12.38
N PRO A 135 -2.68 -0.81 -12.89
CA PRO A 135 -2.96 -1.83 -13.88
C PRO A 135 -2.17 -1.50 -15.17
N ASP A 136 -1.45 -2.49 -15.69
CA ASP A 136 -0.76 -2.38 -16.98
C ASP A 136 -1.73 -2.29 -18.16
#